data_AF-A0A1X0CK20-F1
#
_entry.id   AF-A0A1X0CK20-F1
#
_cell.length_a   1.000
_cell.length_b   1.000
_cell.length_c   1.000
_cell.angle_alpha   90.00
_cell.angle_beta   90.00
_cell.angle_gamma   90.00
#
_symmetry.space_group_name_H-M   'P 1'
#
loop_
_entity.id
_entity.type
_entity.pdbx_description
1 polymer ?
#
loop_
_entity_poly.entity_id
_entity_poly.type
_entity_poly.pdbx_seq_one_letter_code
_entity_poly.pdbx_strand_id
1 'polypeptide(L)'
;MTESPDDALLGSLAAQNRHTGWDRRLWVRAVLAATGLTAAAKTVLLALETFADFNDGTNAHPGEVQLALAADLKQRAVREALKRGQELGFIEKTDSSANKRRGIADVYRLVPQSITGTAMPVIRRFYRHGHAGSRVIHRHG
;
A
#
# COMPACT_ATOMS: atom_id res chain seq x y z
N MET A 1 31.65 -9.39 -32.84
CA MET A 1 30.80 -8.44 -32.11
C MET A 1 30.42 -9.13 -30.81
N THR A 2 31.34 -9.10 -29.85
CA THR A 2 31.26 -9.85 -28.59
C THR A 2 30.61 -8.94 -27.55
N GLU A 3 29.38 -9.26 -27.15
CA GLU A 3 28.74 -8.64 -26.00
C GLU A 3 29.68 -8.74 -24.81
N SER A 4 30.01 -7.59 -24.21
CA SER A 4 30.91 -7.52 -23.07
C SER A 4 30.32 -8.36 -21.93
N PRO A 5 31.12 -9.22 -21.26
CA PRO A 5 30.63 -9.99 -20.13
C PRO A 5 30.06 -9.08 -19.03
N ASP A 6 30.51 -7.82 -18.95
CA ASP A 6 29.97 -6.81 -18.03
C ASP A 6 28.55 -6.35 -18.40
N ASP A 7 28.19 -6.25 -19.69
CA ASP A 7 26.82 -5.88 -20.10
C ASP A 7 25.83 -7.02 -19.81
N ALA A 8 26.27 -8.27 -19.98
CA ALA A 8 25.49 -9.45 -19.58
C ALA A 8 25.33 -9.55 -18.06
N LEU A 9 26.36 -9.19 -17.29
CA LEU A 9 26.33 -9.18 -15.82
C LEU A 9 25.46 -8.02 -15.30
N LEU A 10 25.51 -6.84 -15.92
CA LEU A 10 24.62 -5.71 -15.61
C LEU A 10 23.17 -6.01 -16.00
N GLY A 11 22.93 -6.69 -17.13
CA GLY A 11 21.61 -7.17 -17.51
C GLY A 11 21.06 -8.23 -16.55
N SER A 12 21.93 -9.11 -16.04
CA SER A 12 21.60 -10.15 -15.05
C SER A 12 21.39 -9.58 -13.64
N LEU A 13 22.14 -8.55 -13.23
CA LEU A 13 21.93 -7.80 -11.98
C LEU A 13 20.65 -6.96 -12.04
N ALA A 14 20.38 -6.30 -13.17
CA ALA A 14 19.12 -5.62 -13.42
C ALA A 14 17.94 -6.60 -13.47
N ALA A 15 18.17 -7.84 -13.91
CA ALA A 15 17.20 -8.93 -13.89
C ALA A 15 16.98 -9.55 -12.51
N GLN A 16 18.04 -9.69 -11.71
CA GLN A 16 17.99 -10.19 -10.34
C GLN A 16 17.34 -9.14 -9.41
N ASN A 17 17.53 -7.85 -9.68
CA ASN A 17 16.78 -6.76 -9.04
C ASN A 17 15.32 -6.64 -9.49
N ARG A 18 14.83 -7.52 -10.38
CA ARG A 18 13.38 -7.64 -10.69
C ARG A 18 12.62 -8.45 -9.64
N HIS A 19 13.28 -8.97 -8.61
CA HIS A 19 12.59 -9.25 -7.34
C HIS A 19 12.22 -7.92 -6.70
N THR A 20 11.06 -7.42 -7.10
CA THR A 20 10.33 -6.30 -6.51
C THR A 20 10.52 -6.31 -4.99
N GLY A 21 10.86 -5.18 -4.37
CA GLY A 21 11.20 -5.06 -2.95
C GLY A 21 10.12 -5.45 -1.93
N TRP A 22 9.14 -6.28 -2.30
CA TRP A 22 8.16 -6.91 -1.43
C TRP A 22 8.80 -8.02 -0.60
N ASP A 23 8.73 -7.86 0.72
CA ASP A 23 9.00 -8.93 1.68
C ASP A 23 7.84 -8.96 2.68
N ARG A 24 7.02 -10.02 2.58
CA ARG A 24 5.86 -10.25 3.44
C ARG A 24 6.22 -10.22 4.93
N ARG A 25 7.31 -10.88 5.32
CA ARG A 25 7.71 -10.97 6.72
C ARG A 25 8.15 -9.62 7.24
N LEU A 26 8.87 -8.86 6.41
CA LEU A 26 9.29 -7.51 6.72
C LEU A 26 8.07 -6.58 6.90
N TRP A 27 7.09 -6.68 6.00
CA TRP A 27 5.85 -5.91 6.07
C TRP A 27 5.06 -6.22 7.34
N VAL A 28 4.87 -7.51 7.66
CA VAL A 28 4.18 -7.94 8.89
C VAL A 28 4.88 -7.40 10.14
N ARG A 29 6.21 -7.48 10.20
CA ARG A 29 7.00 -6.92 11.31
C ARG A 29 6.82 -5.41 11.42
N ALA A 30 6.79 -4.69 10.31
CA ALA A 30 6.58 -3.25 10.29
C ALA A 30 5.18 -2.87 10.79
N VAL A 31 4.13 -3.60 10.39
CA VAL A 31 2.76 -3.39 10.90
C VAL A 31 2.68 -3.64 12.41
N LEU A 32 3.29 -4.72 12.89
CA LEU A 32 3.31 -5.05 14.32
C LEU A 32 4.08 -4.01 15.14
N ALA A 33 5.19 -3.47 14.61
CA ALA A 33 6.00 -2.45 15.25
C ALA A 33 5.42 -1.03 15.17
N ALA A 34 4.38 -0.80 14.36
CA ALA A 34 3.82 0.53 14.15
C ALA A 34 3.22 1.12 15.44
N THR A 35 3.66 2.32 15.83
CA THR A 35 3.13 3.05 16.99
C THR A 35 1.86 3.86 16.68
N GLY A 36 1.65 4.18 15.39
CA GLY A 36 0.48 4.95 14.92
C GLY A 36 -0.77 4.12 14.61
N LEU A 37 -0.73 2.81 14.84
CA LEU A 37 -1.83 1.87 14.63
C LEU A 37 -2.32 1.31 15.96
N THR A 38 -3.65 1.31 16.14
CA THR A 38 -4.30 0.58 17.24
C THR A 38 -4.17 -0.93 17.01
N ALA A 39 -4.36 -1.73 18.07
CA ALA A 39 -4.38 -3.19 17.96
C ALA A 39 -5.41 -3.66 16.91
N ALA A 40 -6.61 -3.08 16.92
CA ALA A 40 -7.64 -3.36 15.91
C ALA A 40 -7.18 -3.02 14.48
N ALA A 41 -6.50 -1.88 14.29
CA ALA A 41 -6.00 -1.51 12.97
C ALA A 41 -4.88 -2.45 12.48
N LYS A 42 -4.01 -2.92 13.38
CA LYS A 42 -3.01 -3.96 13.06
C LYS A 42 -3.69 -5.26 12.64
N THR A 43 -4.71 -5.71 13.37
CA THR A 43 -5.49 -6.92 13.01
C THR A 43 -6.11 -6.78 11.63
N VAL A 44 -6.71 -5.63 11.30
CA VAL A 44 -7.28 -5.39 9.97
C VAL A 44 -6.22 -5.45 8.86
N LEU A 45 -5.05 -4.85 9.07
CA LEU A 45 -3.98 -4.89 8.08
C LEU A 45 -3.39 -6.31 7.91
N LEU A 46 -3.23 -7.06 9.01
CA LEU A 46 -2.80 -8.46 8.95
C LEU A 46 -3.85 -9.36 8.29
N ALA A 47 -5.14 -9.10 8.49
CA ALA A 47 -6.20 -9.80 7.78
C ALA A 47 -6.19 -9.45 6.29
N LEU A 48 -6.02 -8.17 5.93
CA LEU A 48 -5.92 -7.70 4.55
C LEU A 48 -4.79 -8.40 3.79
N GLU A 49 -3.67 -8.64 4.48
CA GLU A 49 -2.51 -9.34 3.93
C GLU A 49 -2.85 -10.75 3.42
N THR A 50 -3.80 -11.43 4.06
CA THR A 50 -4.25 -12.77 3.62
C THR A 50 -5.00 -12.77 2.28
N PHE A 51 -5.47 -11.61 1.82
CA PHE A 51 -6.16 -11.44 0.54
C PHE A 51 -5.23 -10.94 -0.57
N ALA A 52 -4.00 -10.54 -0.24
CA ALA A 52 -3.04 -10.03 -1.21
C ALA A 52 -2.37 -11.19 -1.97
N ASP A 53 -1.93 -10.92 -3.21
CA ASP A 53 -1.09 -11.86 -3.94
C ASP A 53 0.23 -12.06 -3.17
N PHE A 54 0.55 -13.32 -2.93
CA PHE A 54 1.72 -13.71 -2.16
C PHE A 54 3.02 -13.20 -2.79
N ASN A 55 3.09 -13.15 -4.13
CA ASN A 55 4.33 -12.89 -4.85
C ASN A 55 4.73 -11.42 -4.85
N ASP A 56 3.77 -10.49 -4.83
CA ASP A 56 4.04 -9.06 -5.00
C ASP A 56 3.25 -8.13 -4.05
N GLY A 57 2.40 -8.68 -3.19
CA GLY A 57 1.59 -7.94 -2.23
C GLY A 57 0.48 -7.09 -2.86
N THR A 58 0.13 -7.32 -4.13
CA THR A 58 -0.91 -6.59 -4.85
C THR A 58 -2.27 -7.27 -4.73
N ASN A 59 -3.29 -6.74 -5.41
CA ASN A 59 -4.57 -7.42 -5.64
C ASN A 59 -5.27 -7.91 -4.37
N ALA A 60 -5.17 -7.16 -3.27
CA ALA A 60 -5.97 -7.44 -2.10
C ALA A 60 -7.41 -6.96 -2.36
N HIS A 61 -8.31 -7.92 -2.57
CA HIS A 61 -9.73 -7.70 -2.88
C HIS A 61 -10.67 -8.06 -1.72
N PRO A 62 -10.43 -7.64 -0.46
CA PRO A 62 -11.42 -7.94 0.55
C PRO A 62 -12.64 -7.04 0.33
N GLY A 63 -13.80 -7.65 0.17
CA GLY A 63 -15.02 -6.92 0.51
C GLY A 63 -14.94 -6.46 1.97
N GLU A 64 -15.34 -5.21 2.29
CA GLU A 64 -15.31 -4.68 3.67
C GLU A 64 -16.01 -5.63 4.67
N VAL A 65 -17.03 -6.37 4.21
CA VAL A 65 -17.74 -7.41 4.97
C VAL A 65 -16.84 -8.59 5.32
N GLN A 66 -16.07 -9.12 4.36
CA GLN A 66 -15.18 -10.26 4.60
C GLN A 66 -14.03 -9.87 5.52
N LEU A 67 -13.51 -8.66 5.37
CA LEU A 67 -12.45 -8.15 6.25
C LEU A 67 -12.96 -7.93 7.68
N ALA A 68 -14.19 -7.44 7.82
CA ALA A 68 -14.87 -7.31 9.11
C ALA A 68 -15.04 -8.66 9.81
N LEU A 69 -15.43 -9.71 9.07
CA LEU A 69 -15.54 -11.07 9.61
C LEU A 69 -14.17 -11.64 9.99
N ALA A 70 -13.16 -11.49 9.14
CA ALA A 70 -11.81 -12.00 9.40
C ALA A 70 -11.13 -11.31 10.58
N ALA A 71 -11.40 -10.02 10.78
CA ALA A 71 -10.83 -9.25 11.88
C ALA A 71 -11.68 -9.25 13.15
N ASP A 72 -12.88 -9.87 13.13
CA ASP A 72 -13.90 -9.80 14.18
C ASP A 72 -14.23 -8.35 14.61
N LEU A 73 -14.52 -7.49 13.63
CA LEU A 73 -14.77 -6.06 13.83
C LEU A 73 -16.00 -5.58 13.07
N LYS A 74 -16.52 -4.42 13.47
CA LYS A 74 -17.55 -3.71 12.69
C LYS A 74 -16.93 -3.11 11.44
N GLN A 75 -17.68 -3.09 10.33
CA GLN A 75 -17.24 -2.50 9.06
C GLN A 75 -16.77 -1.04 9.19
N ARG A 76 -17.35 -0.25 10.10
CA ARG A 76 -16.88 1.11 10.39
C ARG A 76 -15.44 1.13 10.91
N ALA A 77 -15.11 0.25 11.85
CA ALA A 77 -13.76 0.13 12.41
C ALA A 77 -12.75 -0.34 11.34
N VAL A 78 -13.18 -1.25 10.46
CA VAL A 78 -12.40 -1.67 9.29
C VAL A 78 -12.08 -0.48 8.38
N ARG A 79 -13.09 0.35 8.05
CA ARG A 79 -12.89 1.51 7.18
C ARG A 79 -11.94 2.55 7.80
N GLU A 80 -12.06 2.79 9.10
CA GLU A 80 -11.15 3.68 9.83
C GLU A 80 -9.71 3.12 9.88
N ALA A 81 -9.56 1.81 10.09
CA ALA A 81 -8.26 1.13 10.05
C ALA A 81 -7.61 1.18 8.66
N LEU A 82 -8.36 0.93 7.59
CA LEU A 82 -7.88 1.02 6.21
C LEU A 82 -7.48 2.46 5.85
N LYS A 83 -8.26 3.46 6.29
CA LYS A 83 -7.88 4.87 6.13
C LYS A 83 -6.56 5.16 6.84
N ARG A 84 -6.42 4.69 8.08
CA ARG A 84 -5.20 4.90 8.87
C ARG A 84 -3.98 4.20 8.27
N GLY A 85 -4.15 2.98 7.77
CA GLY A 85 -3.11 2.24 7.06
C GLY A 85 -2.64 2.94 5.80
N GLN A 86 -3.55 3.59 5.06
CA GLN A 86 -3.20 4.42 3.90
C GLN A 86 -2.44 5.69 4.32
N GLU A 87 -2.93 6.40 5.34
CA GLU A 87 -2.26 7.61 5.86
C GLU A 87 -0.83 7.34 6.33
N LEU A 88 -0.58 6.15 6.89
CA LEU A 88 0.74 5.72 7.37
C LEU A 88 1.59 5.04 6.29
N GLY A 89 1.07 4.86 5.07
CA GLY A 89 1.81 4.30 3.95
C GLY A 89 2.06 2.78 4.05
N PHE A 90 1.21 2.04 4.78
CA PHE A 90 1.27 0.57 4.79
C PHE A 90 0.54 -0.04 3.59
N ILE A 91 -0.49 0.65 3.09
CA ILE A 91 -1.32 0.20 1.99
C ILE A 91 -1.66 1.34 1.05
N GLU A 92 -1.88 1.00 -0.22
CA GLU A 92 -2.32 1.91 -1.26
C GLU A 92 -3.63 1.36 -1.85
N LYS A 93 -4.60 2.23 -2.09
CA LYS A 93 -5.83 1.86 -2.80
C LYS A 93 -5.60 2.00 -4.29
N THR A 94 -5.56 0.89 -5.02
CA THR A 94 -5.16 0.86 -6.44
C THR A 94 -6.30 1.16 -7.40
N ASP A 95 -7.55 0.89 -7.01
CA ASP A 95 -8.72 1.22 -7.82
C ASP A 95 -9.86 1.77 -6.95
N SER A 96 -10.40 2.94 -7.33
CA SER A 96 -11.29 3.70 -6.45
C SER A 96 -12.58 4.25 -7.05
N SER A 97 -12.70 4.43 -8.37
CA SER A 97 -13.87 5.11 -8.96
C SER A 97 -14.81 4.20 -9.76
N ALA A 98 -14.28 3.24 -10.52
CA ALA A 98 -15.09 2.36 -11.38
C ALA A 98 -15.80 1.25 -10.59
N ASN A 99 -15.14 0.68 -9.57
CA ASN A 99 -15.65 -0.46 -8.81
C ASN A 99 -16.84 -0.12 -7.90
N LYS A 100 -16.82 1.04 -7.24
CA LYS A 100 -17.95 1.50 -6.40
C LYS A 100 -19.26 1.62 -7.17
N ARG A 101 -19.21 2.07 -8.44
CA ARG A 101 -20.39 2.18 -9.30
C ARG A 101 -20.91 0.83 -9.80
N ARG A 102 -20.09 -0.22 -9.72
CA ARG A 102 -20.39 -1.58 -10.16
C ARG A 102 -20.67 -2.56 -9.00
N GLY A 103 -20.61 -2.08 -7.74
CA GLY A 103 -20.75 -2.94 -6.57
C GLY A 103 -19.55 -3.86 -6.32
N ILE A 104 -18.39 -3.55 -6.91
CA ILE A 104 -17.17 -4.34 -6.80
C ILE A 104 -16.34 -3.83 -5.60
N ALA A 105 -15.68 -4.75 -4.89
CA ALA A 105 -14.83 -4.43 -3.76
C ALA A 105 -13.68 -3.47 -4.13
N ASP A 106 -13.24 -2.70 -3.13
CA ASP A 106 -12.05 -1.87 -3.24
C ASP A 106 -10.80 -2.75 -3.33
N VAL A 107 -9.86 -2.38 -4.20
CA VAL A 107 -8.60 -3.11 -4.38
C VAL A 107 -7.47 -2.37 -3.70
N TYR A 108 -6.67 -3.11 -2.94
CA TYR A 108 -5.53 -2.59 -2.22
C TYR A 108 -4.23 -3.28 -2.64
N ARG A 109 -3.14 -2.55 -2.47
CA ARG A 109 -1.77 -3.04 -2.56
C ARG A 109 -1.07 -2.80 -1.24
N LEU A 110 -0.31 -3.79 -0.78
CA LEU A 110 0.57 -3.68 0.36
C LEU A 110 1.84 -2.95 -0.07
N VAL A 111 2.18 -1.88 0.63
CA VAL A 111 3.33 -1.05 0.28
C VAL A 111 4.58 -1.63 0.94
N PRO A 112 5.64 -1.97 0.19
CA PRO A 112 6.90 -2.42 0.75
C PRO A 112 7.47 -1.48 1.81
N GLN A 113 7.96 -2.05 2.91
CA GLN A 113 8.53 -1.29 4.03
C GLN A 113 10.04 -1.48 4.07
N SER A 114 10.78 -0.44 4.44
CA SER A 114 12.22 -0.56 4.75
C SER A 114 12.41 -0.39 6.26
N ILE A 115 13.05 -1.37 6.91
CA ILE A 115 13.48 -1.23 8.30
C ILE A 115 14.93 -0.77 8.28
N THR A 116 15.15 0.53 8.10
CA THR A 116 16.48 1.10 8.39
C THR A 116 16.62 1.10 9.91
N GLY A 117 17.68 0.47 10.43
CA GLY A 117 17.94 0.34 11.87
C GLY A 117 17.74 1.68 12.58
N THR A 118 16.97 1.65 13.67
CA THR A 118 16.33 2.78 14.38
C THR A 118 14.89 3.08 13.94
N ALA A 119 14.02 2.09 14.14
CA ALA A 119 12.61 2.24 14.58
C ALA A 119 11.78 3.43 14.05
N MET A 120 11.92 3.82 12.79
CA MET A 120 11.00 4.74 12.13
C MET A 120 10.69 4.20 10.73
N PRO A 121 9.44 3.85 10.41
CA PRO A 121 9.07 3.67 9.02
C PRO A 121 9.30 5.00 8.32
N VAL A 122 10.16 5.02 7.30
CA VAL A 122 10.30 6.16 6.42
C VAL A 122 8.96 6.30 5.70
N ILE A 123 8.08 7.17 6.22
CA ILE A 123 6.87 7.58 5.54
C ILE A 123 7.34 8.22 4.23
N ARG A 124 7.30 7.46 3.13
CA ARG A 124 7.40 8.02 1.79
C ARG A 124 6.16 8.89 1.61
N ARG A 125 6.30 10.16 1.96
CA ARG A 125 5.30 11.20 1.69
C ARG A 125 5.16 11.25 0.17
N PHE A 126 4.15 10.56 -0.36
CA PHE A 126 3.74 10.75 -1.74
C PHE A 126 3.35 12.23 -1.88
N TYR A 127 4.22 13.03 -2.47
CA TYR A 127 3.84 14.34 -3.00
C TYR A 127 2.79 14.06 -4.08
N ARG A 128 1.52 14.18 -3.70
CA ARG A 128 0.42 14.26 -4.65
C ARG A 128 0.64 15.55 -5.45
N HIS A 129 1.29 15.45 -6.60
CA HIS A 129 1.19 16.46 -7.64
C HIS A 129 -0.25 16.46 -8.16
N GLY A 130 -1.09 17.24 -7.50
CA GLY A 130 -2.41 17.61 -7.99
C GLY A 130 -2.29 18.80 -8.93
N HIS A 131 -2.62 18.54 -10.19
CA HIS A 131 -2.83 19.52 -11.26
C HIS A 131 -3.82 20.64 -10.89
N ALA A 132 -3.50 21.83 -11.40
CA ALA A 132 -4.36 22.80 -12.10
C ALA A 132 -5.85 22.96 -11.70
N GLY A 133 -6.19 24.20 -11.33
CA GLY A 133 -7.34 24.91 -11.92
C GLY A 133 -8.57 25.15 -11.04
N SER A 134 -8.72 26.37 -10.50
CA SER A 134 -9.79 27.32 -10.90
C SER A 134 -10.07 28.44 -9.88
N ARG A 135 -9.74 29.67 -10.30
CA ARG A 135 -10.61 30.86 -10.45
C ARG A 135 -11.42 31.36 -9.24
N VAL A 136 -11.07 32.55 -8.72
CA VAL A 136 -12.05 33.56 -8.29
C VAL A 136 -11.59 34.97 -8.71
N ILE A 137 -12.42 35.56 -9.57
CA ILE A 137 -12.60 36.96 -9.92
C ILE A 137 -12.53 37.94 -8.72
N HIS A 138 -11.84 39.07 -8.87
CA HIS A 138 -12.27 40.33 -8.25
C HIS A 138 -12.01 41.52 -9.19
N ARG A 139 -13.11 42.22 -9.44
CA ARG A 139 -13.31 43.43 -10.23
C ARG A 139 -12.81 44.63 -9.43
N HIS A 140 -11.95 45.47 -10.01
CA HIS A 140 -11.84 46.88 -9.63
C HIS A 140 -11.26 47.67 -10.82
N GLY A 141 -11.97 48.74 -11.17
CA GLY A 141 -11.79 49.57 -12.37
C GLY A 141 -13.16 50.05 -12.81
#